data_AF-A0A0C9YRG2-F1
#
_entry.id   AF-A0A0C9YRG2-F1
#
_cell.length_a   1.000
_cell.length_b   1.000
_cell.length_c   1.000
_cell.angle_alpha   90.00
_cell.angle_beta   90.00
_cell.angle_gamma   90.00
#
_symmetry.space_group_name_H-M   'P 1'
#
loop_
_entity.id
_entity.type
_entity.pdbx_description
1 polymer ?
#
loop_
_entity_poly.entity_id
_entity_poly.type
_entity_poly.pdbx_seq_one_letter_code
_entity_poly.pdbx_strand_id
1 'polypeptide(L)'
;DSLLQTILSANVAQLDYIHTFLRLAMLQVSRQRNTFAIATCLPHEVLLLIFEHAVGVKDSTILRVLSQVCGRWRAIVLQDPLLWRK
;
A
#
# COMPACT_ATOMS: atom_id res chain seq x y z
N ASP A 1 -16.99 -13.17 -39.39
CA ASP A 1 -16.45 -12.09 -38.53
C ASP A 1 -17.19 -11.83 -37.22
N SER A 2 -18.53 -12.00 -37.11
CA SER A 2 -19.23 -11.77 -35.83
C SER A 2 -18.82 -12.73 -34.70
N LEU A 3 -18.58 -14.00 -35.01
CA LEU A 3 -18.22 -15.04 -34.02
C LEU A 3 -16.87 -14.74 -33.35
N LEU A 4 -15.89 -14.24 -34.12
CA LEU A 4 -14.59 -13.80 -33.61
C LEU A 4 -14.71 -12.58 -32.69
N GLN A 5 -15.56 -11.61 -33.04
CA GLN A 5 -15.85 -10.46 -32.17
C GLN A 5 -16.51 -10.88 -30.86
N THR A 6 -17.43 -11.86 -30.88
CA THR A 6 -18.08 -12.38 -29.67
C THR A 6 -17.09 -13.11 -28.76
N ILE A 7 -16.17 -13.89 -29.33
CA ILE A 7 -15.12 -14.56 -28.55
C ILE A 7 -14.16 -13.52 -27.93
N LEU A 8 -13.75 -12.52 -28.70
CA LEU A 8 -12.87 -11.46 -28.22
C LEU A 8 -13.52 -10.66 -27.08
N SER A 9 -14.78 -10.26 -27.22
CA SER A 9 -15.47 -9.50 -26.18
C SER A 9 -15.69 -10.33 -24.90
N ALA A 10 -16.01 -11.61 -25.03
CA ALA A 10 -16.13 -12.53 -23.90
C ALA A 10 -14.80 -12.67 -23.14
N ASN A 11 -13.69 -12.82 -23.87
CA ASN A 11 -12.36 -12.93 -23.27
C ASN A 11 -11.93 -11.65 -22.55
N VAL A 12 -12.22 -10.47 -23.12
CA VAL A 12 -11.93 -9.18 -22.47
C VAL A 12 -12.72 -9.04 -21.18
N ALA A 13 -14.01 -9.34 -21.20
CA ALA A 13 -14.85 -9.28 -20.00
C ALA A 13 -14.38 -10.26 -18.90
N GLN A 14 -13.95 -11.46 -19.30
CA GLN A 14 -13.40 -12.45 -18.39
C GLN A 14 -12.06 -12.00 -17.79
N LEU A 15 -11.19 -11.38 -18.60
CA LEU A 15 -9.93 -10.84 -18.13
C LEU A 15 -10.13 -9.70 -17.13
N ASP A 16 -11.02 -8.75 -17.43
CA ASP A 16 -11.37 -7.64 -16.53
C ASP A 16 -11.94 -8.14 -15.20
N TYR A 17 -12.78 -9.17 -15.26
CA TYR A 17 -13.31 -9.82 -14.08
C TYR A 17 -12.18 -10.43 -13.22
N ILE A 18 -11.27 -11.20 -13.83
CA ILE A 18 -10.14 -11.81 -13.12
C ILE A 18 -9.24 -10.74 -12.52
N HIS A 19 -8.94 -9.67 -13.27
CA HIS A 19 -8.11 -8.57 -12.80
C HIS A 19 -8.74 -7.88 -11.58
N THR A 20 -10.03 -7.61 -11.65
CA THR A 20 -10.80 -7.00 -10.56
C THR A 20 -10.84 -7.91 -9.34
N PHE A 21 -11.14 -9.20 -9.54
CA PHE A 21 -11.18 -10.19 -8.48
C PHE A 21 -9.83 -10.31 -7.76
N LEU A 22 -8.73 -10.46 -8.50
CA LEU A 22 -7.39 -10.55 -7.92
C LEU A 22 -7.02 -9.29 -7.13
N ARG A 23 -7.34 -8.11 -7.67
CA ARG A 23 -7.10 -6.84 -6.97
C ARG A 23 -7.87 -6.78 -5.64
N LEU A 24 -9.13 -7.19 -5.63
CA LEU A 24 -9.95 -7.23 -4.42
C LEU A 24 -9.42 -8.25 -3.41
N ALA A 25 -9.04 -9.44 -3.86
CA ALA A 25 -8.45 -10.48 -3.01
C ALA A 25 -7.14 -10.02 -2.38
N MET A 26 -6.24 -9.40 -3.17
CA MET A 26 -5.00 -8.82 -2.65
C MET A 26 -5.26 -7.73 -1.60
N LEU A 27 -6.24 -6.87 -1.82
CA LEU A 27 -6.63 -5.84 -0.86
C LEU A 27 -7.18 -6.45 0.43
N GLN A 28 -8.00 -7.50 0.34
CA GLN A 28 -8.54 -8.18 1.52
C GLN A 28 -7.44 -8.88 2.34
N VAL A 29 -6.55 -9.62 1.69
CA VAL A 29 -5.41 -10.27 2.35
C VAL A 29 -4.49 -9.24 2.99
N SER A 30 -4.20 -8.14 2.29
CA SER A 30 -3.41 -7.02 2.83
C SER A 30 -4.10 -6.39 4.03
N ARG A 31 -5.41 -6.17 3.99
CA ARG A 31 -6.18 -5.68 5.14
C ARG A 31 -6.08 -6.62 6.32
N GLN A 32 -6.37 -7.91 6.15
CA GLN A 32 -6.29 -8.90 7.23
C GLN A 32 -4.91 -8.99 7.86
N ARG A 33 -3.86 -9.04 7.02
CA ARG A 33 -2.46 -9.06 7.50
C ARG A 33 -2.13 -7.80 8.29
N ASN A 34 -2.68 -6.65 7.88
CA ASN A 34 -2.43 -5.37 8.53
C ASN A 34 -3.33 -5.11 9.75
N THR A 35 -4.47 -5.80 9.90
CA THR A 35 -5.37 -5.66 11.06
C THR A 35 -4.66 -5.99 12.37
N PHE A 36 -3.72 -6.95 12.35
CA PHE A 36 -2.94 -7.36 13.53
C PHE A 36 -1.47 -6.97 13.44
N ALA A 37 -1.08 -6.18 12.43
CA ALA A 37 0.28 -5.68 12.35
C ALA A 37 0.52 -4.73 13.53
N ILE A 38 1.66 -4.86 14.20
CA ILE A 38 2.09 -3.94 15.28
C ILE A 38 1.92 -2.46 14.86
N ALA A 39 2.13 -2.19 13.57
CA ALA A 39 1.87 -0.94 12.86
C ALA A 39 0.47 -0.32 13.03
N THR A 40 -0.59 -1.10 13.28
CA THR A 40 -1.97 -0.59 13.48
C THR A 40 -2.31 -0.44 14.95
N CYS A 41 -1.65 -1.19 15.85
CA CYS A 41 -1.90 -1.13 17.29
C CYS A 41 -1.07 -0.08 18.02
N LEU A 42 0.07 0.34 17.47
CA LEU A 42 0.92 1.36 18.10
C LEU A 42 0.28 2.74 18.04
N PRO A 43 0.44 3.60 19.08
CA PRO A 43 0.13 5.02 19.01
C PRO A 43 0.90 5.74 17.89
N HIS A 44 0.41 6.90 17.47
CA HIS A 44 1.01 7.69 16.40
C HIS A 44 2.45 8.09 16.73
N GLU A 45 2.67 8.53 17.98
CA GLU A 45 3.94 9.03 18.49
C GLU A 45 5.01 7.94 18.52
N VAL A 46 4.62 6.71 18.85
CA VAL A 46 5.54 5.56 18.88
C VAL A 46 5.96 5.16 17.47
N LEU A 47 5.02 5.19 16.51
CA LEU A 47 5.35 4.96 15.10
C LEU A 47 6.31 6.02 14.55
N LEU A 48 6.11 7.27 14.94
CA LEU A 48 6.98 8.37 14.55
C LEU A 48 8.41 8.16 15.07
N LEU A 49 8.58 7.83 16.35
CA LEU A 49 9.89 7.51 16.94
C LEU A 49 10.57 6.34 16.23
N ILE A 50 9.81 5.30 15.86
CA ILE A 50 10.34 4.19 15.06
C ILE A 50 10.81 4.68 13.69
N PHE A 51 10.06 5.57 13.03
CA PHE A 51 10.43 6.10 11.72
C PHE A 51 11.68 6.98 11.83
N GLU A 52 11.78 7.85 12.82
CA GLU A 52 12.98 8.65 13.08
C GLU A 52 14.22 7.78 13.30
N HIS A 53 14.07 6.65 14.00
CA HIS A 53 15.18 5.73 14.23
C HIS A 53 15.52 4.86 13.01
N ALA A 54 14.50 4.37 12.29
CA ALA A 54 14.66 3.51 11.11
C ALA A 54 15.19 4.29 9.90
N VAL A 55 14.81 5.56 9.79
CA VAL A 55 15.39 6.51 8.84
C VAL A 55 16.72 6.97 9.44
N GLY A 56 17.68 6.05 9.51
CA GLY A 56 19.08 6.39 9.74
C GLY A 56 19.48 7.47 8.74
N VAL A 57 20.30 8.43 9.18
CA VAL A 57 20.70 9.68 8.50
C VAL A 57 20.19 9.79 7.05
N LYS A 58 18.91 10.14 6.91
CA LYS A 58 18.36 10.79 5.71
C LYS A 58 18.26 9.91 4.44
N ASP A 59 17.98 8.61 4.56
CA ASP A 59 17.64 7.82 3.37
C ASP A 59 16.18 8.07 2.91
N SER A 60 16.01 8.92 1.89
CA SER A 60 14.71 9.19 1.26
C SER A 60 14.09 7.94 0.62
N THR A 61 14.90 6.91 0.34
CA THR A 61 14.42 5.60 -0.11
C THR A 61 13.62 4.90 0.98
N ILE A 62 14.10 4.95 2.23
CA ILE A 62 13.40 4.36 3.38
C ILE A 62 12.07 5.07 3.61
N LEU A 63 12.04 6.41 3.59
CA LEU A 63 10.79 7.17 3.71
C LEU A 63 9.78 6.81 2.62
N ARG A 64 10.26 6.64 1.37
CA ARG A 64 9.42 6.17 0.27
C ARG A 64 8.86 4.77 0.55
N VAL A 65 9.68 3.84 1.04
CA VAL A 65 9.22 2.48 1.42
C VAL A 65 8.16 2.55 2.53
N LEU A 66 8.40 3.32 3.59
CA LEU A 66 7.45 3.51 4.71
C LEU A 66 6.10 4.07 4.21
N SER A 67 6.13 5.03 3.27
CA SER A 67 4.91 5.63 2.68
C SER A 67 4.05 4.66 1.85
N GLN A 68 4.60 3.50 1.49
CA GLN A 68 3.90 2.48 0.69
C GLN A 68 3.30 1.36 1.52
N VAL A 69 3.60 1.27 2.82
CA VAL A 69 3.10 0.20 3.70
C VAL A 69 1.58 0.27 3.88
N CYS A 70 1.07 1.40 4.35
CA CYS A 70 -0.37 1.64 4.48
C CYS A 70 -0.70 3.13 4.50
N GLY A 71 -1.99 3.47 4.40
CA GLY A 71 -2.45 4.86 4.41
C GLY A 71 -2.07 5.62 5.70
N ARG A 72 -2.07 4.93 6.85
CA ARG A 72 -1.65 5.52 8.13
C ARG A 72 -0.17 5.89 8.15
N TRP A 73 0.69 4.99 7.67
CA TRP A 73 2.14 5.23 7.60
C TRP A 73 2.45 6.36 6.62
N ARG A 74 1.77 6.37 5.48
CA ARG A 74 1.84 7.48 4.53
C ARG A 74 1.46 8.81 5.16
N ALA A 75 0.38 8.86 5.94
CA ALA A 75 -0.04 10.08 6.62
C ALA A 75 1.04 10.58 7.58
N ILE A 76 1.63 9.70 8.40
CA ILE A 76 2.72 10.05 9.33
C ILE A 76 3.92 10.60 8.55
N VAL A 77 4.39 9.88 7.53
CA VAL A 77 5.55 10.29 6.71
C VAL A 77 5.34 11.64 6.03
N LEU A 78 4.13 11.96 5.59
CA LEU A 78 3.82 13.22 4.91
C LEU A 78 3.53 14.38 5.87
N GLN A 79 3.01 14.09 7.06
CA GLN A 79 2.62 15.11 8.03
C GLN A 79 3.78 15.61 8.88
N ASP A 80 4.80 14.79 9.10
CA ASP A 80 5.95 15.20 9.90
C ASP A 80 7.09 15.74 9.04
N PRO A 81 7.34 17.06 9.02
CA PRO A 81 8.41 17.66 8.24
C PRO A 81 9.80 17.30 8.79
N LEU A 82 9.92 16.91 10.07
CA LEU A 82 11.19 16.59 10.72
C LEU A 82 11.83 15.35 10.11
N LEU A 83 11.00 14.39 9.66
CA LEU A 83 11.46 13.21 8.92
C LEU A 83 12.19 13.58 7.60
N TRP A 84 11.91 14.76 7.05
CA TRP A 84 12.50 15.26 5.81
C TRP A 84 13.54 16.36 6.02
N ARG A 85 13.67 16.89 7.24
CA ARG A 85 14.64 17.96 7.53
C ARG A 85 16.05 17.37 7.60
N LYS A 86 16.98 18.07 6.97
CA LYS A 86 18.41 17.80 7.00
C LYS A 86 19.00 18.21 8.34
#